data_AF-A0A7C0UA08-F1
#
_entry.id   AF-A0A7C0UA08-F1
#
_cell.length_a   1.000
_cell.length_b   1.000
_cell.length_c   1.000
_cell.angle_alpha   90.00
_cell.angle_beta   90.00
_cell.angle_gamma   90.00
#
_symmetry.space_group_name_H-M   'P 1'
#
loop_
_entity.id
_entity.type
_entity.pdbx_description
1 polymer ?
#
loop_
_entity_poly.entity_id
_entity_poly.type
_entity_poly.pdbx_seq_one_letter_code
_entity_poly.pdbx_strand_id
1 'polypeptide(L)'
;MAEKQDVCGYSYDEKRMRLRINCLGCLYGASIEDYDECMARVIDKILETKKVATIVLAKEREYEYDYEQTKMLVEIARVIENIIRERLISFRGFDERCRRYYPEWSSKVQYIVFDLMRRDPIGSYVETIREIRHVNIRMKKTMSSEEYECLHAYKKNILERIKTMLESTRLIDSVKDRVSGYHIGDRSLYREFFMPSVRPNFMLTRYIITPPEHGRPVDRYRIGDIDVEIFRVPETTEYIYHVIPPEFKLSEEKYTILDAARRYMASQRPASAEFVKSKKTREIFFNIGKDMIREVASQMGAELTVEELEQLATILTRYTAGLGVLEILLADEKVQDIYINSPIERQPILINHQDWEECRTNLIPTMEDAEAWATRLRIESGRPLDEANPVLDTDLT
;
A
#
# COMPACT_ATOMS: atom_id res chain seq x y z
N MET A 1 7.99 -20.43 -20.27
CA MET A 1 8.41 -20.96 -18.95
C MET A 1 8.08 -19.89 -17.92
N ALA A 2 7.02 -20.08 -17.16
CA ALA A 2 6.64 -19.13 -16.10
C ALA A 2 7.69 -19.18 -14.99
N GLU A 3 8.24 -18.03 -14.61
CA GLU A 3 9.05 -17.91 -13.39
C GLU A 3 8.21 -18.45 -12.22
N LYS A 4 8.75 -19.42 -11.47
CA LYS A 4 8.20 -19.81 -10.18
C LYS A 4 8.19 -18.54 -9.32
N GLN A 5 7.02 -17.92 -9.14
CA GLN A 5 6.86 -16.87 -8.15
C GLN A 5 7.16 -17.49 -6.79
N ASP A 6 8.28 -17.10 -6.21
CA ASP A 6 8.65 -17.50 -4.86
C ASP A 6 7.56 -17.00 -3.91
N VAL A 7 7.00 -17.89 -3.10
CA VAL A 7 5.91 -17.57 -2.18
C VAL A 7 6.44 -16.57 -1.17
N CYS A 8 5.82 -15.40 -1.09
CA CYS A 8 6.32 -14.28 -0.28
C CYS A 8 7.65 -13.66 -0.76
N GLY A 9 8.01 -13.82 -2.04
CA GLY A 9 9.15 -13.14 -2.66
C GLY A 9 8.97 -11.60 -2.73
N TYR A 10 10.04 -10.88 -3.02
CA TYR A 10 10.01 -9.41 -3.17
C TYR A 10 10.73 -8.95 -4.45
N SER A 11 10.35 -7.78 -4.93
CA SER A 11 11.07 -7.02 -5.96
C SER A 11 11.33 -5.60 -5.47
N TYR A 12 12.43 -5.01 -5.92
CA TYR A 12 12.82 -3.65 -5.54
C TYR A 12 13.13 -2.82 -6.80
N ASP A 13 12.44 -1.70 -6.95
CA ASP A 13 12.69 -0.72 -8.01
C ASP A 13 13.61 0.38 -7.48
N GLU A 14 14.87 0.38 -7.92
CA GLU A 14 15.87 1.36 -7.47
C GLU A 14 15.55 2.79 -7.88
N LYS A 15 14.89 3.00 -9.04
CA LYS A 15 14.60 4.34 -9.54
C LYS A 15 13.48 5.00 -8.74
N ARG A 16 12.45 4.21 -8.41
CA ARG A 16 11.31 4.67 -7.61
C ARG A 16 11.52 4.46 -6.09
N MET A 17 12.61 3.81 -5.68
CA MET A 17 12.85 3.34 -4.30
C MET A 17 11.65 2.58 -3.74
N ARG A 18 11.02 1.76 -4.57
CA ARG A 18 9.76 1.06 -4.26
C ARG A 18 10.03 -0.40 -3.93
N LEU A 19 9.66 -0.83 -2.73
CA LEU A 19 9.72 -2.23 -2.30
C LEU A 19 8.36 -2.88 -2.54
N ARG A 20 8.31 -3.92 -3.38
CA ARG A 20 7.10 -4.68 -3.65
C ARG A 20 7.23 -6.10 -3.12
N ILE A 21 6.32 -6.54 -2.26
CA ILE A 21 6.31 -7.88 -1.66
C ILE A 21 5.12 -8.66 -2.21
N ASN A 22 5.37 -9.85 -2.74
CA ASN A 22 4.32 -10.71 -3.28
C ASN A 22 3.66 -11.53 -2.16
N CYS A 23 2.50 -11.11 -1.70
CA CYS A 23 1.73 -11.76 -0.65
C CYS A 23 0.82 -12.90 -1.14
N LEU A 24 0.78 -13.20 -2.45
CA LEU A 24 0.01 -14.33 -2.99
C LEU A 24 0.50 -15.66 -2.38
N GLY A 25 -0.43 -16.39 -1.76
CA GLY A 25 -0.13 -17.69 -1.12
C GLY A 25 0.60 -17.61 0.22
N CYS A 26 0.80 -16.42 0.80
CA CYS A 26 1.33 -16.30 2.15
C CYS A 26 0.26 -16.74 3.18
N LEU A 27 0.71 -17.39 4.27
CA LEU A 27 -0.16 -17.86 5.37
C LEU A 27 -0.77 -16.71 6.20
N TYR A 28 -0.18 -15.52 6.11
CA TYR A 28 -0.61 -14.29 6.78
C TYR A 28 -1.06 -13.27 5.73
N GLY A 29 -1.93 -12.32 6.11
CA GLY A 29 -2.52 -11.38 5.15
C GLY A 29 -1.57 -10.29 4.64
N ALA A 30 -2.04 -9.48 3.69
CA ALA A 30 -1.30 -8.40 3.06
C ALA A 30 -1.52 -7.04 3.76
N SER A 31 -1.38 -7.02 5.09
CA SER A 31 -1.58 -5.85 5.93
C SER A 31 -0.47 -5.75 6.96
N ILE A 32 0.22 -4.60 7.00
CA ILE A 32 1.26 -4.29 7.99
C ILE A 32 0.60 -4.03 9.36
N GLU A 33 -0.56 -3.39 9.34
CA GLU A 33 -1.31 -2.98 10.51
C GLU A 33 -1.98 -4.13 11.24
N ASP A 34 -2.33 -5.22 10.56
CA ASP A 34 -3.07 -6.35 11.18
C ASP A 34 -2.21 -7.57 11.49
N TYR A 35 -1.10 -7.78 10.78
CA TYR A 35 -0.29 -9.01 10.89
C TYR A 35 1.15 -8.72 11.30
N ASP A 36 1.59 -9.31 12.41
CA ASP A 36 2.93 -9.12 12.95
C ASP A 36 4.01 -9.75 12.05
N GLU A 37 3.72 -10.89 11.42
CA GLU A 37 4.65 -11.51 10.49
C GLU A 37 4.84 -10.70 9.20
N CYS A 38 3.80 -9.98 8.76
CA CYS A 38 3.88 -9.09 7.61
C CYS A 38 4.82 -7.91 7.92
N MET A 39 4.61 -7.24 9.06
CA MET A 39 5.46 -6.14 9.53
C MET A 39 6.93 -6.59 9.69
N ALA A 40 7.17 -7.75 10.30
CA ALA A 40 8.52 -8.28 10.48
C ALA A 40 9.24 -8.47 9.15
N ARG A 41 8.57 -9.06 8.16
CA ARG A 41 9.15 -9.28 6.84
C ARG A 41 9.41 -7.98 6.11
N VAL A 42 8.50 -7.00 6.20
CA VAL A 42 8.72 -5.67 5.63
C VAL A 42 9.98 -5.03 6.22
N ILE A 43 10.13 -5.05 7.55
CA ILE A 43 11.32 -4.51 8.23
C ILE A 43 12.59 -5.27 7.82
N ASP A 44 12.55 -6.60 7.75
CA ASP A 44 13.68 -7.42 7.27
C ASP A 44 14.09 -7.02 5.84
N LYS A 45 13.13 -6.79 4.94
CA LYS A 45 13.42 -6.35 3.57
C LYS A 45 13.90 -4.92 3.46
N ILE A 46 13.44 -4.03 4.35
CA ILE A 46 14.01 -2.68 4.47
C ILE A 46 15.47 -2.75 4.93
N LEU A 47 15.80 -3.63 5.89
CA LEU A 47 17.18 -3.83 6.36
C LEU A 47 18.10 -4.34 5.24
N GLU A 48 17.60 -5.21 4.36
CA GLU A 48 18.33 -5.73 3.18
C GLU A 48 18.57 -4.63 2.12
N THR A 49 17.55 -3.84 1.78
CA THR A 49 17.56 -2.89 0.64
C THR A 49 18.02 -1.47 1.00
N LYS A 50 17.90 -1.08 2.27
CA LYS A 50 18.31 0.19 2.91
C LYS A 50 17.62 1.49 2.43
N LYS A 51 17.24 1.61 1.16
CA LYS A 51 16.61 2.82 0.60
C LYS A 51 15.21 2.51 0.10
N VAL A 52 14.21 2.61 0.98
CA VAL A 52 12.81 2.38 0.61
C VAL A 52 12.02 3.67 0.86
N ALA A 53 11.32 4.13 -0.16
CA ALA A 53 10.44 5.28 -0.14
C ALA A 53 8.96 4.88 -0.15
N THR A 54 8.59 3.80 -0.83
CA THR A 54 7.22 3.26 -0.81
C THR A 54 7.23 1.74 -0.67
N ILE A 55 6.21 1.19 -0.03
CA ILE A 55 6.04 -0.26 0.16
C ILE A 55 4.74 -0.68 -0.49
N VAL A 56 4.77 -1.77 -1.24
CA VAL A 56 3.57 -2.35 -1.87
C VAL A 56 3.46 -3.82 -1.51
N LEU A 57 2.38 -4.18 -0.83
CA LEU A 57 2.02 -5.57 -0.58
C LEU A 57 1.06 -6.02 -1.67
N ALA A 58 1.48 -6.98 -2.49
CA ALA A 58 0.73 -7.44 -3.64
C ALA A 58 0.09 -8.80 -3.35
N LYS A 59 -1.23 -8.82 -3.17
CA LYS A 59 -2.04 -10.06 -3.05
C LYS A 59 -3.03 -10.10 -4.22
N GLU A 60 -4.33 -10.26 -3.96
CA GLU A 60 -5.38 -10.05 -4.97
C GLU A 60 -5.46 -8.57 -5.40
N ARG A 61 -5.09 -7.66 -4.48
CA ARG A 61 -4.93 -6.22 -4.68
C ARG A 61 -3.52 -5.78 -4.27
N GLU A 62 -3.09 -4.63 -4.76
CA GLU A 62 -1.88 -3.94 -4.33
C GLU A 62 -2.25 -2.96 -3.21
N TYR A 63 -1.66 -3.17 -2.04
CA TYR A 63 -1.76 -2.30 -0.87
C TYR A 63 -0.50 -1.46 -0.80
N GLU A 64 -0.61 -0.18 -1.17
CA GLU A 64 0.52 0.75 -1.24
C GLU A 64 0.55 1.67 -0.02
N TYR A 65 1.66 1.59 0.72
CA TYR A 65 2.03 2.47 1.81
C TYR A 65 2.94 3.57 1.27
N ASP A 66 2.51 4.81 1.47
CA ASP A 66 3.20 6.00 0.98
C ASP A 66 4.53 6.26 1.72
N TYR A 67 5.16 7.39 1.40
CA TYR A 67 6.42 7.80 1.98
C TYR A 67 6.37 8.04 3.50
N GLU A 68 5.32 8.66 4.02
CA GLU A 68 5.24 8.99 5.44
C GLU A 68 5.08 7.72 6.27
N GLN A 69 4.23 6.79 5.81
CA GLN A 69 4.02 5.48 6.44
C GLN A 69 5.29 4.61 6.35
N THR A 70 5.89 4.54 5.15
CA THR A 70 7.14 3.79 4.91
C THR A 70 8.29 4.30 5.78
N LYS A 71 8.40 5.63 5.93
CA LYS A 71 9.46 6.24 6.73
C LYS A 71 9.42 5.83 8.19
N MET A 72 8.24 5.62 8.77
CA MET A 72 8.11 5.10 10.14
C MET A 72 8.80 3.74 10.30
N LEU A 73 8.60 2.82 9.35
CA LEU A 73 9.23 1.49 9.38
C LEU A 73 10.74 1.55 9.08
N VAL A 74 11.16 2.45 8.19
CA VAL A 74 12.58 2.69 7.91
C VAL A 74 13.33 3.22 9.14
N GLU A 75 12.70 4.08 9.94
CA GLU A 75 13.27 4.56 11.20
C GLU A 75 13.47 3.41 12.20
N ILE A 76 12.49 2.51 12.32
CA ILE A 76 12.62 1.31 13.17
C ILE A 76 13.76 0.40 12.67
N ALA A 77 13.85 0.15 11.37
CA ALA A 77 14.94 -0.64 10.78
C ALA A 77 16.32 -0.02 11.10
N ARG A 78 16.44 1.31 11.03
CA ARG A 78 17.67 2.02 11.41
C ARG A 78 18.01 1.87 12.89
N VAL A 79 17.02 1.84 13.79
CA VAL A 79 17.25 1.56 15.21
C VAL A 79 17.88 0.17 15.38
N ILE A 80 17.34 -0.86 14.72
CA ILE A 80 17.91 -2.22 14.74
C ILE A 80 19.36 -2.21 14.24
N GLU A 81 19.62 -1.60 13.07
CA GLU A 81 20.97 -1.52 12.48
C GLU A 81 21.95 -0.81 13.44
N ASN A 82 21.52 0.29 14.05
CA ASN A 82 22.35 1.04 15.01
C ASN A 82 22.66 0.21 16.26
N ILE A 83 21.69 -0.51 16.82
CA ILE A 83 21.91 -1.39 17.99
C ILE A 83 22.94 -2.48 17.68
N ILE A 84 22.85 -3.10 16.49
CA ILE A 84 23.80 -4.11 16.03
C ILE A 84 25.20 -3.49 15.87
N ARG A 85 25.29 -2.33 15.22
CA ARG A 85 26.55 -1.62 14.98
C ARG A 85 27.24 -1.20 16.27
N GLU A 86 26.48 -0.71 17.24
CA GLU A 86 26.98 -0.33 18.57
C GLU A 86 27.30 -1.54 19.46
N ARG A 87 26.96 -2.76 19.02
CA ARG A 87 27.21 -4.02 19.73
C ARG A 87 26.63 -4.02 21.14
N LEU A 88 25.51 -3.35 21.37
CA LEU A 88 24.88 -3.24 22.70
C LEU A 88 24.56 -4.61 23.31
N ILE A 89 24.23 -5.59 22.46
CA ILE A 89 23.87 -6.97 22.86
C ILE A 89 25.10 -7.77 23.34
N SER A 90 26.31 -7.35 22.95
CA SER A 90 27.54 -8.08 23.31
C SER A 90 28.07 -7.74 24.71
N PHE A 91 27.45 -6.77 25.42
CA PHE A 91 27.90 -6.26 26.72
C PHE A 91 29.40 -5.91 26.77
N ARG A 92 29.98 -5.55 25.62
CA ARG A 92 31.38 -5.12 25.54
C ARG A 92 31.58 -3.87 26.39
N GLY A 93 32.56 -3.92 27.29
CA GLY A 93 32.87 -2.83 28.21
C GLY A 93 32.19 -2.92 29.57
N PHE A 94 31.42 -3.98 29.84
CA PHE A 94 30.94 -4.29 31.19
C PHE A 94 32.04 -5.02 32.00
N ASP A 95 32.04 -4.78 33.31
CA ASP A 95 32.96 -5.39 34.27
C ASP A 95 32.80 -6.92 34.31
N GLU A 96 33.90 -7.65 34.46
CA GLU A 96 33.88 -9.12 34.56
C GLU A 96 33.01 -9.62 35.72
N ARG A 97 32.90 -8.82 36.79
CA ARG A 97 32.01 -9.07 37.93
C ARG A 97 30.55 -9.26 37.53
N CYS A 98 30.11 -8.60 36.45
CA CYS A 98 28.73 -8.68 35.97
C CYS A 98 28.43 -9.93 35.12
N ARG A 99 29.45 -10.75 34.77
CA ARG A 99 29.29 -11.89 33.85
C ARG A 99 28.18 -12.86 34.23
N ARG A 100 27.92 -13.05 35.52
CA ARG A 100 26.85 -13.94 36.03
C ARG A 100 25.45 -13.54 35.54
N TYR A 101 25.22 -12.27 35.21
CA TYR A 101 23.91 -11.76 34.78
C TYR A 101 23.73 -11.71 33.26
N TYR A 102 24.82 -11.86 32.50
CA TYR A 102 24.79 -11.70 31.04
C TYR A 102 23.83 -12.66 30.33
N PRO A 103 23.70 -13.94 30.70
CA PRO A 103 22.75 -14.83 30.03
C PRO A 103 21.32 -14.31 30.11
N GLU A 104 20.86 -13.90 31.31
CA GLU A 104 19.50 -13.37 31.53
C GLU A 104 19.29 -12.08 30.72
N TRP A 105 20.23 -11.13 30.82
CA TRP A 105 20.11 -9.83 30.14
C TRP A 105 20.23 -9.97 28.62
N SER A 106 21.13 -10.82 28.13
CA SER A 106 21.29 -11.08 26.69
C SER A 106 20.03 -11.67 26.11
N SER A 107 19.44 -12.69 26.75
CA SER A 107 18.17 -13.26 26.29
C SER A 107 17.06 -12.22 26.24
N LYS A 108 16.97 -11.35 27.26
CA LYS A 108 15.96 -10.30 27.30
C LYS A 108 16.14 -9.24 26.21
N VAL A 109 17.36 -8.75 26.02
CA VAL A 109 17.67 -7.76 24.99
C VAL A 109 17.51 -8.35 23.59
N GLN A 110 17.93 -9.60 23.37
CA GLN A 110 17.71 -10.30 22.10
C GLN A 110 16.23 -10.44 21.78
N TYR A 111 15.40 -10.78 22.76
CA TYR A 111 13.95 -10.81 22.58
C TYR A 111 13.38 -9.43 22.19
N ILE A 112 13.77 -8.36 22.91
CA ILE A 112 13.30 -7.00 22.62
C ILE A 112 13.71 -6.55 21.21
N VAL A 113 14.96 -6.80 20.81
CA VAL A 113 15.56 -6.25 19.59
C VAL A 113 15.31 -7.12 18.37
N PHE A 114 15.53 -8.43 18.47
CA PHE A 114 15.45 -9.33 17.31
C PHE A 114 14.11 -9.99 17.14
N ASP A 115 13.26 -10.06 18.16
CA ASP A 115 11.91 -10.60 18.01
C ASP A 115 10.88 -9.47 17.96
N LEU A 116 10.70 -8.75 19.06
CA LEU A 116 9.66 -7.73 19.17
C LEU A 116 9.88 -6.55 18.22
N MET A 117 11.08 -5.98 18.10
CA MET A 117 11.26 -4.74 17.31
C MET A 117 10.89 -4.89 15.83
N ARG A 118 10.96 -6.12 15.29
CA ARG A 118 10.56 -6.42 13.91
C ARG A 118 9.06 -6.70 13.81
N ARG A 119 8.50 -7.42 14.76
CA ARG A 119 7.09 -7.84 14.75
C ARG A 119 6.17 -6.74 15.27
N ASP A 120 6.49 -6.20 16.44
CA ASP A 120 5.72 -5.23 17.22
C ASP A 120 6.66 -4.14 17.81
N PRO A 121 7.06 -3.12 17.01
CA PRO A 121 7.90 -2.01 17.48
C PRO A 121 7.36 -1.29 18.73
N ILE A 122 6.05 -1.09 18.82
CA ILE A 122 5.38 -0.49 20.00
C ILE A 122 5.53 -1.43 21.20
N GLY A 123 5.29 -2.73 21.01
CA GLY A 123 5.53 -3.77 22.01
C GLY A 123 6.98 -3.82 22.48
N SER A 124 7.95 -3.67 21.58
CA SER A 124 9.39 -3.59 21.90
C SER A 124 9.71 -2.39 22.81
N TYR A 125 9.11 -1.23 22.53
CA TYR A 125 9.23 -0.04 23.38
C TYR A 125 8.61 -0.25 24.76
N VAL A 126 7.38 -0.77 24.82
CA VAL A 126 6.69 -1.07 26.08
C VAL A 126 7.46 -2.08 26.92
N GLU A 127 8.00 -3.13 26.30
CA GLU A 127 8.76 -4.16 26.99
C GLU A 127 10.11 -3.63 27.50
N THR A 128 10.74 -2.71 26.76
CA THR A 128 11.92 -1.98 27.23
C THR A 128 11.60 -1.17 28.50
N ILE A 129 10.46 -0.46 28.54
CA ILE A 129 10.05 0.29 29.73
C ILE A 129 9.72 -0.64 30.91
N ARG A 130 9.11 -1.79 30.65
CA ARG A 130 8.83 -2.81 31.68
C ARG A 130 10.12 -3.36 32.26
N GLU A 131 11.11 -3.66 31.43
CA GLU A 131 12.42 -4.13 31.88
C GLU A 131 13.16 -3.07 32.71
N ILE A 132 13.14 -1.80 32.28
CA ILE A 132 13.70 -0.68 33.07
C ILE A 132 13.04 -0.60 34.45
N ARG A 133 11.70 -0.75 34.53
CA ARG A 133 10.97 -0.77 35.81
C ARG A 133 11.39 -1.96 36.68
N HIS A 134 11.51 -3.15 36.10
CA HIS A 134 11.95 -4.35 36.81
C HIS A 134 13.37 -4.19 37.37
N VAL A 135 14.31 -3.68 36.57
CA VAL A 135 15.69 -3.39 36.99
C VAL A 135 15.71 -2.35 38.12
N ASN A 136 14.94 -1.25 38.01
CA ASN A 136 14.85 -0.25 39.09
C ASN A 136 14.34 -0.85 40.41
N ILE A 137 13.38 -1.79 40.37
CA ILE A 137 12.89 -2.48 41.57
C ILE A 137 13.98 -3.38 42.16
N ARG A 138 14.70 -4.15 41.33
CA ARG A 138 15.84 -4.97 41.78
C ARG A 138 16.95 -4.12 42.41
N MET A 139 17.29 -2.99 41.79
CA MET A 139 18.28 -2.04 42.32
C MET A 139 17.90 -1.48 43.69
N LYS A 140 16.62 -1.24 43.96
CA LYS A 140 16.14 -0.78 45.28
C LYS A 140 16.18 -1.87 46.36
N LYS A 141 16.12 -3.15 45.95
CA LYS A 141 16.05 -4.30 46.86
C LYS A 141 17.41 -4.93 47.15
N THR A 142 18.38 -4.78 46.25
CA THR A 142 19.69 -5.40 46.45
C THR A 142 20.46 -4.71 47.58
N MET A 143 21.11 -5.52 48.41
CA MET A 143 22.04 -5.07 49.45
C MET A 143 23.51 -5.14 48.98
N SER A 144 23.76 -5.67 47.77
CA SER A 144 25.09 -5.82 47.20
C SER A 144 25.46 -4.61 46.33
N SER A 145 26.56 -3.94 46.67
CA SER A 145 27.10 -2.83 45.86
C SER A 145 27.49 -3.28 44.46
N GLU A 146 28.01 -4.51 44.32
CA GLU A 146 28.40 -5.07 43.02
C GLU A 146 27.19 -5.32 42.11
N GLU A 147 26.12 -5.92 42.66
CA GLU A 147 24.89 -6.15 41.91
C GLU A 147 24.24 -4.83 41.50
N TYR A 148 24.23 -3.84 42.39
CA TYR A 148 23.74 -2.50 42.08
C TYR A 148 24.49 -1.85 40.92
N GLU A 149 25.82 -1.87 40.95
CA GLU A 149 26.67 -1.32 39.87
C GLU A 149 26.37 -1.99 38.53
N CYS A 150 26.28 -3.33 38.52
CA CYS A 150 25.97 -4.11 37.34
C CYS A 150 24.57 -3.78 36.78
N LEU A 151 23.54 -3.73 37.62
CA LEU A 151 22.17 -3.38 37.23
C LEU A 151 22.08 -1.93 36.72
N HIS A 152 22.77 -1.00 37.38
CA HIS A 152 22.84 0.40 36.96
C HIS A 152 23.49 0.53 35.58
N ALA A 153 24.61 -0.16 35.33
CA ALA A 153 25.26 -0.19 34.03
C ALA A 153 24.35 -0.80 32.95
N TYR A 154 23.65 -1.89 33.25
CA TYR A 154 22.71 -2.52 32.30
C TYR A 154 21.58 -1.57 31.92
N LYS A 155 20.95 -0.94 32.91
CA LYS A 155 19.92 0.06 32.69
C LYS A 155 20.43 1.22 31.84
N LYS A 156 21.52 1.87 32.26
CA LYS A 156 22.00 3.12 31.67
C LYS A 156 22.61 2.92 30.28
N ASN A 157 23.44 1.90 30.11
CA ASN A 157 24.22 1.74 28.89
C ASN A 157 23.44 0.99 27.80
N ILE A 158 22.45 0.17 28.18
CA ILE A 158 21.67 -0.66 27.24
C ILE A 158 20.22 -0.19 27.17
N LEU A 159 19.44 -0.36 28.25
CA LEU A 159 17.98 -0.19 28.19
C LEU A 159 17.56 1.26 27.92
N GLU A 160 18.16 2.23 28.61
CA GLU A 160 17.87 3.66 28.39
C GLU A 160 18.30 4.12 26.99
N ARG A 161 19.36 3.51 26.44
CA ARG A 161 19.82 3.79 25.09
C ARG A 161 18.85 3.26 24.04
N ILE A 162 18.41 2.00 24.18
CA ILE A 162 17.36 1.41 23.31
C ILE A 162 16.08 2.24 23.40
N LYS A 163 15.66 2.60 24.61
CA LYS A 163 14.49 3.47 24.85
C LYS A 163 14.61 4.80 24.09
N THR A 164 15.74 5.50 24.24
CA THR A 164 15.95 6.80 23.60
C THR A 164 15.94 6.70 22.07
N MET A 165 16.56 5.65 21.52
CA MET A 165 16.56 5.40 20.07
C MET A 165 15.15 5.12 19.54
N LEU A 166 14.34 4.33 20.25
CA LEU A 166 12.95 4.10 19.91
C LEU A 166 12.12 5.38 20.01
N GLU A 167 12.24 6.16 21.09
CA GLU A 167 11.53 7.43 21.29
C GLU A 167 11.84 8.48 20.21
N SER A 168 13.00 8.40 19.55
CA SER A 168 13.35 9.29 18.43
C SER A 168 12.68 8.94 17.10
N THR A 169 11.97 7.80 17.03
CA THR A 169 11.23 7.40 15.83
C THR A 169 9.82 7.97 15.84
N ARG A 170 9.31 8.36 14.68
CA ARG A 170 7.99 8.99 14.54
C ARG A 170 6.85 8.13 15.07
N LEU A 171 6.93 6.82 14.83
CA LEU A 171 5.93 5.86 15.29
C LEU A 171 5.81 5.89 16.82
N ILE A 172 6.94 5.78 17.52
CA ILE A 172 6.96 5.75 18.98
C ILE A 172 6.67 7.13 19.57
N ASP A 173 7.22 8.19 18.99
CA ASP A 173 6.97 9.56 19.44
C ASP A 173 5.46 9.90 19.46
N SER A 174 4.71 9.40 18.48
CA SER A 174 3.26 9.62 18.33
C SER A 174 2.39 8.79 19.28
N VAL A 175 2.93 7.73 19.91
CA VAL A 175 2.17 6.82 20.78
C VAL A 175 2.68 6.73 22.22
N LYS A 176 3.89 7.22 22.52
CA LYS A 176 4.56 7.02 23.83
C LYS A 176 3.73 7.43 25.04
N ASP A 177 2.83 8.40 24.90
CA ASP A 177 1.94 8.87 25.98
C ASP A 177 0.64 8.05 26.11
N ARG A 178 0.35 7.19 25.13
CA ARG A 178 -0.88 6.36 25.02
C ARG A 178 -0.64 4.86 25.19
N VAL A 179 0.60 4.41 25.40
CA VAL A 179 0.94 2.97 25.56
C VAL A 179 0.66 2.40 26.96
N SER A 180 0.02 3.16 27.84
CA SER A 180 -0.36 2.65 29.17
C SER A 180 -1.42 1.56 29.02
N GLY A 181 -1.14 0.38 29.59
CA GLY A 181 -2.02 -0.79 29.44
C GLY A 181 -1.88 -1.55 28.11
N TYR A 182 -0.91 -1.18 27.26
CA TYR A 182 -0.68 -1.87 25.99
C TYR A 182 -0.36 -3.36 26.19
N HIS A 183 -1.07 -4.22 25.45
CA HIS A 183 -0.82 -5.64 25.38
C HIS A 183 0.01 -5.97 24.13
N ILE A 184 1.07 -6.75 24.29
CA ILE A 184 1.91 -7.16 23.15
C ILE A 184 1.03 -7.93 22.16
N GLY A 185 1.11 -7.56 20.89
CA GLY A 185 0.26 -8.08 19.83
C GLY A 185 -1.04 -7.31 19.60
N ASP A 186 -1.37 -6.31 20.44
CA ASP A 186 -2.46 -5.38 20.13
C ASP A 186 -2.11 -4.53 18.91
N ARG A 187 -2.98 -4.56 17.90
CA ARG A 187 -2.78 -3.89 16.62
C ARG A 187 -3.54 -2.58 16.46
N SER A 188 -4.36 -2.19 17.44
CA SER A 188 -5.23 -1.01 17.39
C SER A 188 -4.48 0.27 17.00
N LEU A 189 -3.35 0.56 17.65
CA LEU A 189 -2.56 1.75 17.38
C LEU A 189 -1.95 1.77 15.98
N TYR A 190 -1.62 0.61 15.40
CA TYR A 190 -1.04 0.59 14.04
C TYR A 190 -2.06 0.99 12.97
N ARG A 191 -3.33 0.66 13.16
CA ARG A 191 -4.42 1.03 12.22
C ARG A 191 -4.66 2.53 12.12
N GLU A 192 -4.21 3.32 13.11
CA GLU A 192 -4.27 4.79 13.07
C GLU A 192 -3.20 5.39 12.14
N PHE A 193 -2.09 4.69 11.91
CA PHE A 193 -0.93 5.22 11.16
C PHE A 193 -0.75 4.54 9.79
N PHE A 194 -1.11 3.27 9.69
CA PHE A 194 -0.89 2.44 8.51
C PHE A 194 -2.23 2.22 7.81
N MET A 195 -2.49 3.06 6.82
CA MET A 195 -3.68 3.06 5.98
C MET A 195 -3.22 2.96 4.51
N PRO A 196 -3.07 1.74 3.98
CA PRO A 196 -2.60 1.57 2.61
C PRO A 196 -3.66 2.04 1.62
N SER A 197 -3.20 2.65 0.53
CA SER A 197 -4.05 2.83 -0.66
C SER A 197 -4.22 1.49 -1.38
N VAL A 198 -5.45 1.13 -1.73
CA VAL A 198 -5.76 -0.18 -2.33
C VAL A 198 -6.03 0.01 -3.82
N ARG A 199 -5.22 -0.67 -4.65
CA ARG A 199 -5.39 -0.71 -6.10
C ARG A 199 -5.56 -2.16 -6.55
N PRO A 200 -6.65 -2.52 -7.24
CA PRO A 200 -6.71 -3.78 -7.96
C PRO A 200 -5.53 -3.90 -8.94
N ASN A 201 -4.89 -5.06 -8.96
CA ASN A 201 -3.63 -5.26 -9.71
C ASN A 201 -3.74 -4.96 -11.22
N PHE A 202 -4.96 -4.94 -11.77
CA PHE A 202 -5.25 -4.66 -13.17
C PHE A 202 -5.48 -3.19 -13.52
N MET A 203 -5.74 -2.32 -12.53
CA MET A 203 -5.90 -0.88 -12.76
C MET A 203 -4.58 -0.16 -12.51
N LEU A 204 -4.36 0.98 -13.15
CA LEU A 204 -3.21 1.84 -12.90
C LEU A 204 -3.56 2.97 -11.92
N THR A 205 -4.77 3.53 -12.02
CA THR A 205 -5.30 4.59 -11.15
C THR A 205 -5.48 4.13 -9.70
N ARG A 206 -5.18 5.03 -8.74
CA ARG A 206 -5.43 4.83 -7.31
C ARG A 206 -6.80 5.38 -6.92
N TYR A 207 -7.51 4.63 -6.07
CA TYR A 207 -8.85 4.98 -5.60
C TYR A 207 -8.83 5.25 -4.10
N ILE A 208 -9.42 6.38 -3.69
CA ILE A 208 -9.75 6.61 -2.29
C ILE A 208 -11.11 5.97 -2.03
N ILE A 209 -11.10 4.77 -1.45
CA ILE A 209 -12.32 3.97 -1.19
C ILE A 209 -13.06 4.50 0.05
N THR A 210 -12.33 5.03 1.02
CA THR A 210 -12.93 5.54 2.24
C THR A 210 -13.64 6.88 1.96
N PRO A 211 -14.91 7.03 2.37
CA PRO A 211 -15.58 8.32 2.33
C PRO A 211 -14.78 9.39 3.09
N PRO A 212 -14.86 10.67 2.69
CA PRO A 212 -14.14 11.75 3.35
C PRO A 212 -14.53 11.88 4.83
N GLU A 213 -13.55 12.08 5.70
CA GLU A 213 -13.79 12.35 7.12
C GLU A 213 -14.68 13.58 7.28
N HIS A 214 -15.75 13.46 8.08
CA HIS A 214 -16.77 14.48 8.29
C HIS A 214 -17.59 14.90 7.04
N GLY A 215 -17.47 14.16 5.93
CA GLY A 215 -18.29 14.39 4.73
C GLY A 215 -19.76 14.02 4.98
N ARG A 216 -20.68 14.94 4.66
CA ARG A 216 -22.12 14.67 4.65
C ARG A 216 -22.57 14.33 3.22
N PRO A 217 -23.21 13.17 2.98
CA PRO A 217 -23.73 12.85 1.66
C PRO A 217 -24.90 13.80 1.34
N VAL A 218 -24.84 14.45 0.18
CA VAL A 218 -25.86 15.39 -0.31
C VAL A 218 -26.62 14.85 -1.51
N ASP A 219 -26.02 13.92 -2.26
CA ASP A 219 -26.67 13.27 -3.40
C ASP A 219 -26.12 11.85 -3.59
N ARG A 220 -26.93 10.97 -4.16
CA ARG A 220 -26.56 9.60 -4.49
C ARG A 220 -27.37 9.11 -5.69
N TYR A 221 -26.67 8.62 -6.69
CA TYR A 221 -27.28 8.02 -7.87
C TYR A 221 -26.39 6.91 -8.45
N ARG A 222 -26.91 6.20 -9.45
CA ARG A 222 -26.25 5.05 -10.07
C ARG A 222 -26.26 5.19 -11.58
N ILE A 223 -25.12 4.90 -12.20
CA ILE A 223 -24.91 4.93 -13.66
C ILE A 223 -24.55 3.50 -14.09
N GLY A 224 -25.54 2.75 -14.58
CA GLY A 224 -25.36 1.31 -14.83
C GLY A 224 -25.00 0.57 -13.54
N ASP A 225 -23.75 0.10 -13.41
CA ASP A 225 -23.21 -0.56 -12.21
C ASP A 225 -22.29 0.31 -11.34
N ILE A 226 -22.09 1.57 -11.74
CA ILE A 226 -21.26 2.54 -11.04
C ILE A 226 -22.14 3.27 -10.03
N ASP A 227 -21.75 3.25 -8.74
CA ASP A 227 -22.42 4.09 -7.73
C ASP A 227 -21.67 5.41 -7.60
N VAL A 228 -22.42 6.52 -7.52
CA VAL A 228 -21.89 7.86 -7.32
C VAL A 228 -22.52 8.46 -6.07
N GLU A 229 -21.67 9.00 -5.20
CA GLU A 229 -22.07 9.72 -3.99
C GLU A 229 -21.39 11.08 -3.96
N ILE A 230 -22.18 12.14 -3.76
CA ILE A 230 -21.66 13.50 -3.63
C ILE A 230 -21.61 13.86 -2.15
N PHE A 231 -20.44 14.29 -1.68
CA PHE A 231 -20.24 14.70 -0.29
C PHE A 231 -19.95 16.20 -0.18
N ARG A 232 -20.50 16.81 0.86
CA ARG A 232 -20.09 18.14 1.32
C ARG A 232 -19.22 18.01 2.55
N VAL A 233 -17.99 18.51 2.47
CA VAL A 233 -17.08 18.62 3.63
C VAL A 233 -17.14 20.05 4.17
N PRO A 234 -17.30 20.27 5.48
CA PRO A 234 -17.41 21.61 6.05
C PRO A 234 -16.19 22.51 5.80
N GLU A 235 -15.00 21.91 5.69
CA GLU A 235 -13.73 22.62 5.59
C GLU A 235 -13.34 23.00 4.15
N THR A 236 -14.04 22.47 3.14
CA THR A 236 -13.75 22.73 1.72
C THR A 236 -14.90 23.48 1.04
N THR A 237 -14.55 24.31 0.07
CA THR A 237 -15.53 24.96 -0.81
C THR A 237 -16.06 24.03 -1.89
N GLU A 238 -15.25 23.06 -2.30
CA GLU A 238 -15.57 22.07 -3.34
C GLU A 238 -16.37 20.90 -2.76
N TYR A 239 -17.23 20.31 -3.59
CA TYR A 239 -17.87 19.03 -3.31
C TYR A 239 -16.92 17.87 -3.64
N ILE A 240 -17.15 16.72 -3.02
CA ILE A 240 -16.41 15.49 -3.33
C ILE A 240 -17.33 14.57 -4.13
N TYR A 241 -16.92 14.29 -5.37
CA TYR A 241 -17.53 13.29 -6.24
C TYR A 241 -16.90 11.93 -5.94
N HIS A 242 -17.57 11.13 -5.14
CA HIS A 242 -17.08 9.81 -4.75
C HIS A 242 -17.70 8.74 -5.64
N VAL A 243 -16.89 8.15 -6.51
CA VAL A 243 -17.34 7.09 -7.42
C VAL A 243 -16.87 5.71 -6.96
N ILE A 244 -17.77 4.73 -7.02
CA ILE A 244 -17.53 3.33 -6.69
C ILE A 244 -17.81 2.48 -7.94
N PRO A 245 -16.77 2.16 -8.71
CA PRO A 245 -16.89 1.32 -9.88
C PRO A 245 -17.25 -0.14 -9.56
N PRO A 246 -17.85 -0.89 -10.51
CA PRO A 246 -18.21 -2.30 -10.32
C PRO A 246 -17.05 -3.20 -9.92
N GLU A 247 -15.82 -2.82 -10.31
CA GLU A 247 -14.58 -3.50 -9.96
C GLU A 247 -14.49 -3.74 -8.46
N PHE A 248 -14.78 -2.71 -7.64
CA PHE A 248 -14.66 -2.79 -6.19
C PHE A 248 -15.72 -3.67 -5.52
N LYS A 249 -16.77 -4.03 -6.27
CA LYS A 249 -17.87 -4.90 -5.82
C LYS A 249 -17.65 -6.36 -6.23
N LEU A 250 -16.59 -6.67 -6.98
CA LEU A 250 -16.28 -8.04 -7.39
C LEU A 250 -15.87 -8.91 -6.20
N SER A 251 -16.22 -10.20 -6.26
CA SER A 251 -15.71 -11.20 -5.32
C SER A 251 -14.22 -11.48 -5.58
N GLU A 252 -13.51 -11.98 -4.56
CA GLU A 252 -12.09 -12.34 -4.66
C GLU A 252 -11.80 -13.36 -5.78
N GLU A 253 -12.72 -14.31 -6.00
CA GLU A 253 -12.64 -15.27 -7.10
C GLU A 253 -12.65 -14.58 -8.47
N LYS A 254 -13.60 -13.67 -8.69
CA LYS A 254 -13.72 -12.88 -9.93
C LYS A 254 -12.52 -11.98 -10.16
N TYR A 255 -11.99 -11.37 -9.09
CA TYR A 255 -10.76 -10.60 -9.13
C TYR A 255 -9.57 -11.42 -9.63
N THR A 256 -9.43 -12.64 -9.11
CA THR A 256 -8.33 -13.54 -9.48
C THR A 256 -8.41 -13.95 -10.95
N ILE A 257 -9.62 -14.27 -11.43
CA ILE A 257 -9.86 -14.58 -12.85
C ILE A 257 -9.46 -13.40 -13.74
N LEU A 258 -9.88 -12.18 -13.37
CA LEU A 258 -9.64 -10.99 -14.19
C LEU A 258 -8.15 -10.61 -14.25
N ASP A 259 -7.41 -10.72 -13.14
CA ASP A 259 -5.97 -10.49 -13.13
C ASP A 259 -5.21 -11.56 -13.93
N ALA A 260 -5.60 -12.84 -13.80
CA ALA A 260 -5.01 -13.92 -14.60
C ALA A 260 -5.26 -13.73 -16.10
N ALA A 261 -6.49 -13.38 -16.49
CA ALA A 261 -6.84 -13.07 -17.88
C ALA A 261 -6.01 -11.90 -18.42
N ARG A 262 -5.86 -10.82 -17.65
CA ARG A 262 -5.03 -9.67 -18.05
C ARG A 262 -3.56 -10.06 -18.24
N ARG A 263 -2.96 -10.81 -17.29
CA ARG A 263 -1.57 -11.26 -17.41
C ARG A 263 -1.36 -12.11 -18.66
N TYR A 264 -2.32 -12.99 -18.95
CA TYR A 264 -2.29 -13.80 -20.17
C TYR A 264 -2.34 -12.92 -21.42
N MET A 265 -3.27 -11.97 -21.51
CA MET A 265 -3.35 -11.03 -22.63
C MET A 265 -2.08 -10.18 -22.80
N ALA A 266 -1.48 -9.72 -21.70
CA ALA A 266 -0.23 -8.97 -21.74
C ALA A 266 0.96 -9.81 -22.24
N SER A 267 0.96 -11.12 -21.95
CA SER A 267 1.97 -12.06 -22.42
C SER A 267 1.79 -12.44 -23.89
N GLN A 268 0.55 -12.49 -24.36
CA GLN A 268 0.19 -12.74 -25.74
C GLN A 268 0.04 -11.43 -26.51
N ARG A 269 1.14 -10.66 -26.62
CA ARG A 269 1.14 -9.45 -27.47
C ARG A 269 0.72 -9.84 -28.89
N PRO A 270 -0.42 -9.36 -29.41
CA PRO A 270 -0.76 -9.59 -30.81
C PRO A 270 0.31 -8.93 -31.67
N ALA A 271 0.99 -9.72 -32.49
CA ALA A 271 2.01 -9.24 -33.41
C ALA A 271 1.36 -8.65 -34.66
N SER A 272 0.67 -7.50 -34.57
CA SER A 272 0.43 -6.69 -35.78
C SER A 272 0.01 -5.25 -35.48
N ALA A 273 0.66 -4.32 -36.17
CA ALA A 273 0.29 -2.92 -36.26
C ALA A 273 -1.07 -2.68 -36.98
N GLU A 274 -1.77 -3.73 -37.40
CA GLU A 274 -3.08 -3.67 -38.07
C GLU A 274 -4.24 -3.37 -37.12
N PHE A 275 -4.12 -3.72 -35.83
CA PHE A 275 -5.17 -3.48 -34.83
C PHE A 275 -5.35 -2.00 -34.45
N VAL A 276 -4.37 -1.15 -34.76
CA VAL A 276 -4.34 0.25 -34.32
C VAL A 276 -5.23 1.16 -35.18
N LYS A 277 -5.70 0.69 -36.34
CA LYS A 277 -6.40 1.53 -37.34
C LYS A 277 -7.90 1.28 -37.48
N SER A 278 -8.50 0.37 -36.70
CA SER A 278 -9.92 0.03 -36.88
C SER A 278 -10.80 0.69 -35.81
N LYS A 279 -11.95 1.25 -36.21
CA LYS A 279 -13.01 1.67 -35.26
C LYS A 279 -13.55 0.53 -34.38
N LYS A 280 -13.16 -0.72 -34.66
CA LYS A 280 -13.62 -1.95 -33.99
C LYS A 280 -12.62 -2.52 -32.99
N THR A 281 -11.53 -1.81 -32.69
CA THR A 281 -10.49 -2.32 -31.79
C THR A 281 -11.06 -2.67 -30.42
N ARG A 282 -11.95 -1.84 -29.88
CA ARG A 282 -12.63 -2.12 -28.61
C ARG A 282 -13.47 -3.40 -28.65
N GLU A 283 -14.26 -3.62 -29.71
CA GLU A 283 -15.07 -4.85 -29.88
C GLU A 283 -14.19 -6.10 -29.97
N ILE A 284 -13.06 -6.01 -30.66
CA ILE A 284 -12.11 -7.12 -30.78
C ILE A 284 -11.51 -7.45 -29.42
N PHE A 285 -11.02 -6.45 -28.69
CA PHE A 285 -10.48 -6.65 -27.34
C PHE A 285 -11.52 -7.17 -26.35
N PHE A 286 -12.78 -6.74 -26.48
CA PHE A 286 -13.88 -7.27 -25.69
C PHE A 286 -14.12 -8.75 -25.94
N ASN A 287 -14.19 -9.18 -27.20
CA ASN A 287 -14.39 -10.59 -27.54
C ASN A 287 -13.21 -11.47 -27.10
N ILE A 288 -11.97 -11.01 -27.36
CA ILE A 288 -10.77 -11.70 -26.87
C ILE A 288 -10.76 -11.79 -25.35
N GLY A 289 -11.08 -10.70 -24.66
CA GLY A 289 -11.17 -10.65 -23.20
C GLY A 289 -12.23 -11.60 -22.66
N LYS A 290 -13.42 -11.65 -23.29
CA LYS A 290 -14.51 -12.56 -22.94
C LYS A 290 -14.10 -14.02 -23.07
N ASP A 291 -13.43 -14.38 -24.16
CA ASP A 291 -12.94 -15.75 -24.38
C ASP A 291 -11.83 -16.12 -23.38
N MET A 292 -10.93 -15.18 -23.09
CA MET A 292 -9.86 -15.38 -22.13
C MET A 292 -10.38 -15.59 -20.70
N ILE A 293 -11.33 -14.76 -20.27
CA ILE A 293 -11.96 -14.88 -18.95
C ILE A 293 -12.65 -16.25 -18.83
N ARG A 294 -13.33 -16.70 -19.89
CA ARG A 294 -13.97 -18.02 -19.92
C ARG A 294 -12.95 -19.15 -19.77
N GLU A 295 -11.84 -19.09 -20.49
CA GLU A 295 -10.77 -20.10 -20.42
C GLU A 295 -10.15 -20.15 -19.01
N VAL A 296 -9.79 -18.99 -18.45
CA VAL A 296 -9.21 -18.88 -17.11
C VAL A 296 -10.18 -19.36 -16.04
N ALA A 297 -11.46 -18.96 -16.10
CA ALA A 297 -12.49 -19.42 -15.17
C ALA A 297 -12.63 -20.95 -15.21
N SER A 298 -12.65 -21.54 -16.41
CA SER A 298 -12.71 -22.99 -16.58
C SER A 298 -11.47 -23.70 -16.02
N GLN A 299 -10.27 -23.15 -16.19
CA GLN A 299 -9.03 -23.71 -15.61
C GLN A 299 -9.03 -23.64 -14.08
N MET A 300 -9.65 -22.60 -13.51
CA MET A 300 -9.78 -22.40 -12.07
C MET A 300 -10.96 -23.18 -11.45
N GLY A 301 -11.81 -23.82 -12.27
CA GLY A 301 -13.01 -24.52 -11.80
C GLY A 301 -14.11 -23.58 -11.31
N ALA A 302 -14.10 -22.31 -11.74
CA ALA A 302 -15.10 -21.30 -11.40
C ALA A 302 -16.22 -21.28 -12.44
N GLU A 303 -17.48 -21.32 -11.99
CA GLU A 303 -18.64 -21.14 -12.86
C GLU A 303 -19.03 -19.65 -12.90
N LEU A 304 -19.04 -19.08 -14.11
CA LEU A 304 -19.49 -17.72 -14.34
C LEU A 304 -20.80 -17.74 -15.13
N THR A 305 -21.78 -16.95 -14.68
CA THR A 305 -22.97 -16.64 -15.48
C THR A 305 -22.62 -15.80 -16.70
N VAL A 306 -23.54 -15.71 -17.67
CA VAL A 306 -23.34 -14.88 -18.88
C VAL A 306 -23.15 -13.40 -18.50
N GLU A 307 -23.93 -12.91 -17.54
CA GLU A 307 -23.84 -11.53 -17.05
C GLU A 307 -22.50 -11.24 -16.38
N GLU A 308 -22.00 -12.14 -15.52
CA GLU A 308 -20.70 -11.99 -14.88
C GLU A 308 -19.56 -12.04 -15.88
N LEU A 309 -19.64 -12.93 -16.87
CA LEU A 309 -18.65 -13.00 -17.94
C LEU A 309 -18.59 -11.69 -18.74
N GLU A 310 -19.74 -11.11 -19.07
CA GLU A 310 -19.82 -9.82 -19.77
C GLU A 310 -19.34 -8.65 -18.91
N GLN A 311 -19.66 -8.65 -17.61
CA GLN A 311 -19.17 -7.67 -16.67
C GLN A 311 -17.64 -7.70 -16.58
N LEU A 312 -17.05 -8.89 -16.38
CA LEU A 312 -15.60 -9.05 -16.29
C LEU A 312 -14.91 -8.68 -17.62
N ALA A 313 -15.49 -9.04 -18.76
CA ALA A 313 -14.97 -8.66 -20.08
C ALA A 313 -15.01 -7.15 -20.30
N THR A 314 -16.08 -6.48 -19.84
CA THR A 314 -16.21 -5.02 -19.90
C THR A 314 -15.13 -4.34 -19.07
N ILE A 315 -14.92 -4.81 -17.82
CA ILE A 315 -13.88 -4.30 -16.92
C ILE A 315 -12.49 -4.49 -17.54
N LEU A 316 -12.19 -5.69 -18.04
CA LEU A 316 -10.90 -5.99 -18.66
C LEU A 316 -10.66 -5.11 -19.90
N THR A 317 -11.68 -4.89 -20.72
CA THR A 317 -11.60 -4.04 -21.91
C THR A 317 -11.33 -2.58 -21.54
N ARG A 318 -12.00 -2.07 -20.50
CA ARG A 318 -11.84 -0.69 -19.99
C ARG A 318 -10.38 -0.36 -19.68
N TYR A 319 -9.65 -1.27 -19.03
CA TYR A 319 -8.25 -1.06 -18.63
C TYR A 319 -7.20 -1.57 -19.61
N THR A 320 -7.59 -2.16 -20.75
CA THR A 320 -6.66 -2.64 -21.79
C THR A 320 -6.77 -1.83 -23.07
N ALA A 321 -7.98 -1.75 -23.62
CA ALA A 321 -8.27 -1.08 -24.88
C ALA A 321 -9.02 0.25 -24.71
N GLY A 322 -9.59 0.50 -23.53
CA GLY A 322 -10.34 1.70 -23.19
C GLY A 322 -9.51 2.84 -22.58
N LEU A 323 -10.21 3.87 -22.10
CA LEU A 323 -9.64 5.03 -21.39
C LEU A 323 -9.56 4.81 -19.86
N GLY A 324 -9.68 3.57 -19.38
CA GLY A 324 -9.57 3.25 -17.96
C GLY A 324 -10.63 4.00 -17.14
N VAL A 325 -10.17 4.75 -16.14
CA VAL A 325 -11.08 5.45 -15.22
C VAL A 325 -11.81 6.63 -15.83
N LEU A 326 -11.33 7.18 -16.95
CA LEU A 326 -12.04 8.25 -17.64
C LEU A 326 -13.36 7.77 -18.20
N GLU A 327 -13.47 6.50 -18.61
CA GLU A 327 -14.75 5.94 -19.06
C GLU A 327 -15.81 5.91 -17.96
N ILE A 328 -15.39 5.84 -16.70
CA ILE A 328 -16.31 5.89 -15.55
C ILE A 328 -16.88 7.30 -15.41
N LEU A 329 -16.06 8.33 -15.59
CA LEU A 329 -16.49 9.73 -15.54
C LEU A 329 -17.30 10.11 -16.78
N LEU A 330 -16.86 9.70 -17.97
CA LEU A 330 -17.54 9.95 -19.25
C LEU A 330 -18.88 9.23 -19.38
N ALA A 331 -19.11 8.18 -18.57
CA ALA A 331 -20.41 7.52 -18.52
C ALA A 331 -21.48 8.35 -17.78
N ASP A 332 -21.08 9.35 -17.01
CA ASP A 332 -22.01 10.24 -16.31
C ASP A 332 -22.40 11.42 -17.19
N GLU A 333 -23.66 11.45 -17.65
CA GLU A 333 -24.20 12.56 -18.45
C GLU A 333 -24.21 13.90 -17.70
N LYS A 334 -24.12 13.88 -16.37
CA LYS A 334 -24.06 15.11 -15.55
C LYS A 334 -22.65 15.71 -15.48
N VAL A 335 -21.62 14.97 -15.89
CA VAL A 335 -20.24 15.48 -15.93
C VAL A 335 -20.02 16.25 -17.22
N GLN A 336 -19.75 17.55 -17.10
CA GLN A 336 -19.58 18.46 -18.24
C GLN A 336 -18.12 18.58 -18.65
N ASP A 337 -17.23 18.75 -17.66
CA ASP A 337 -15.79 18.90 -17.88
C ASP A 337 -15.00 17.95 -16.97
N ILE A 338 -13.86 17.47 -17.47
CA ILE A 338 -12.91 16.65 -16.71
C ILE A 338 -11.53 17.31 -16.79
N TYR A 339 -10.95 17.65 -15.64
CA TYR A 339 -9.63 18.26 -15.55
C TYR A 339 -8.62 17.32 -14.88
N ILE A 340 -7.48 17.13 -15.55
CA ILE A 340 -6.37 16.29 -15.09
C ILE A 340 -5.13 17.17 -15.02
N ASN A 341 -4.85 17.66 -13.82
CA ASN A 341 -3.80 18.64 -13.60
C ASN A 341 -2.47 17.99 -13.20
N SER A 342 -1.38 18.66 -13.56
CA SER A 342 -0.06 18.33 -13.01
C SER A 342 0.10 18.94 -11.61
N PRO A 343 0.70 18.24 -10.64
CA PRO A 343 1.31 16.91 -10.72
C PRO A 343 0.28 15.75 -10.63
N ILE A 344 0.18 14.96 -11.70
CA ILE A 344 -0.84 13.92 -11.95
C ILE A 344 -0.96 12.93 -10.79
N GLU A 345 0.17 12.45 -10.27
CA GLU A 345 0.17 11.43 -9.22
C GLU A 345 -0.14 11.96 -7.82
N ARG A 346 -0.35 13.26 -7.63
CA ARG A 346 -0.53 13.86 -6.29
C ARG A 346 -1.91 14.48 -6.08
N GLN A 347 -2.69 14.62 -7.14
CA GLN A 347 -3.96 15.32 -7.11
C GLN A 347 -5.05 14.45 -7.73
N PRO A 348 -6.27 14.48 -7.18
CA PRO A 348 -7.38 13.79 -7.81
C PRO A 348 -7.79 14.47 -9.11
N ILE A 349 -8.50 13.74 -9.97
CA ILE A 349 -9.20 14.33 -11.12
C ILE A 349 -10.25 15.30 -10.60
N LEU A 350 -10.34 16.49 -11.22
CA LEU A 350 -11.41 17.45 -10.97
C LEU A 350 -12.45 17.31 -12.06
N ILE A 351 -13.71 17.57 -11.73
CA ILE A 351 -14.79 17.58 -12.70
C ILE A 351 -15.66 18.82 -12.49
N ASN A 352 -16.32 19.24 -13.56
CA ASN A 352 -17.44 20.16 -13.47
C ASN A 352 -18.74 19.36 -13.60
N HIS A 353 -19.55 19.34 -12.56
CA HIS A 353 -20.79 18.59 -12.48
C HIS A 353 -22.00 19.53 -12.63
N GLN A 354 -22.96 19.16 -13.48
CA GLN A 354 -24.12 19.98 -13.82
C GLN A 354 -24.87 20.56 -12.60
N ASP A 355 -25.08 19.75 -11.57
CA ASP A 355 -25.87 20.14 -10.39
C ASP A 355 -25.01 20.66 -9.22
N TRP A 356 -23.70 20.38 -9.21
CA TRP A 356 -22.83 20.55 -8.04
C TRP A 356 -21.56 21.37 -8.33
N GLU A 357 -21.47 21.95 -9.53
CA GLU A 357 -20.33 22.75 -10.00
C GLU A 357 -19.01 21.97 -9.90
N GLU A 358 -17.93 22.63 -9.47
CA GLU A 358 -16.59 22.04 -9.38
C GLU A 358 -16.52 21.02 -8.23
N CYS A 359 -16.26 19.76 -8.61
CA CYS A 359 -16.11 18.64 -7.69
C CYS A 359 -14.71 18.04 -7.77
N ARG A 360 -14.18 17.64 -6.61
CA ARG A 360 -12.99 16.79 -6.51
C ARG A 360 -13.38 15.32 -6.51
N THR A 361 -12.75 14.51 -7.35
CA THR A 361 -13.05 13.07 -7.36
C THR A 361 -12.22 12.30 -6.33
N ASN A 362 -12.57 11.03 -6.08
CA ASN A 362 -11.75 10.07 -5.34
C ASN A 362 -10.74 9.31 -6.24
N LEU A 363 -10.53 9.77 -7.48
CA LEU A 363 -9.67 9.13 -8.48
C LEU A 363 -8.33 9.86 -8.57
N ILE A 364 -7.23 9.18 -8.23
CA ILE A 364 -5.87 9.73 -8.37
C ILE A 364 -5.15 8.97 -9.50
N PRO A 365 -4.94 9.61 -10.67
CA PRO A 365 -4.30 8.97 -11.80
C PRO A 365 -2.80 8.74 -11.55
N THR A 366 -2.23 7.82 -12.31
CA THR A 366 -0.77 7.62 -12.38
C THR A 366 -0.19 8.28 -13.62
N MET A 367 1.14 8.45 -13.68
CA MET A 367 1.78 8.90 -14.92
C MET A 367 1.53 7.92 -16.07
N GLU A 368 1.46 6.62 -15.76
CA GLU A 368 1.18 5.56 -16.74
C GLU A 368 -0.24 5.69 -17.32
N ASP A 369 -1.24 6.11 -16.51
CA ASP A 369 -2.58 6.45 -17.01
C ASP A 369 -2.52 7.61 -18.00
N ALA A 370 -1.83 8.69 -17.64
CA ALA A 370 -1.74 9.89 -18.46
C ALA A 370 -1.04 9.62 -19.80
N GLU A 371 0.05 8.85 -19.80
CA GLU A 371 0.74 8.41 -21.01
C GLU A 371 -0.14 7.51 -21.88
N ALA A 372 -0.92 6.61 -21.27
CA ALA A 372 -1.86 5.75 -21.98
C ALA A 372 -2.96 6.58 -22.64
N TRP A 373 -3.56 7.55 -21.93
CA TRP A 373 -4.58 8.45 -22.49
C TRP A 373 -4.02 9.29 -23.63
N ALA A 374 -2.86 9.93 -23.43
CA ALA A 374 -2.20 10.72 -24.47
C ALA A 374 -1.92 9.88 -25.73
N THR A 375 -1.43 8.64 -25.55
CA THR A 375 -1.17 7.72 -26.65
C THR A 375 -2.44 7.33 -27.39
N ARG A 376 -3.54 7.07 -26.66
CA ARG A 376 -4.84 6.71 -27.24
C ARG A 376 -5.46 7.85 -28.02
N LEU A 377 -5.56 9.03 -27.40
CA LEU A 377 -6.07 10.25 -28.05
C LEU A 377 -5.26 10.59 -29.30
N ARG A 378 -3.93 10.43 -29.26
CA ARG A 378 -3.06 10.59 -30.43
C ARG A 378 -3.40 9.61 -31.55
N ILE A 379 -3.61 8.33 -31.22
CA ILE A 379 -3.96 7.28 -32.21
C ILE A 379 -5.33 7.55 -32.83
N GLU A 380 -6.33 7.88 -32.00
CA GLU A 380 -7.71 8.10 -32.44
C GLU A 380 -7.86 9.37 -33.27
N SER A 381 -7.21 10.46 -32.84
CA SER A 381 -7.20 11.73 -33.58
C SER A 381 -6.42 11.65 -34.89
N GLY A 382 -5.46 10.73 -35.00
CA GLY A 382 -4.50 10.66 -36.11
C GLY A 382 -3.56 11.87 -36.19
N ARG A 383 -3.53 12.72 -35.14
CA ARG A 383 -2.72 13.94 -35.07
C ARG A 383 -1.44 13.70 -34.28
N PRO A 384 -0.35 14.43 -34.55
CA PRO A 384 0.88 14.31 -33.76
C PRO A 384 0.68 14.85 -32.35
N LEU A 385 1.23 14.13 -31.37
CA LEU A 385 1.39 14.56 -29.98
C LEU A 385 2.77 14.07 -29.54
N ASP A 386 3.71 15.02 -29.46
CA ASP A 386 5.13 14.80 -29.18
C ASP A 386 5.76 16.07 -28.59
N GLU A 387 7.07 16.05 -28.29
CA GLU A 387 7.76 17.21 -27.70
C GLU A 387 7.74 18.45 -28.61
N ALA A 388 7.63 18.28 -29.93
CA ALA A 388 7.54 19.38 -30.88
C ALA A 388 6.09 19.89 -31.05
N ASN A 389 5.10 19.04 -30.79
CA ASN A 389 3.66 19.32 -30.86
C ASN A 389 3.01 18.92 -29.52
N PRO A 390 3.21 19.70 -28.44
CA PRO A 390 2.80 19.30 -27.09
C PRO A 390 1.30 19.48 -26.82
N VAL A 391 0.53 19.98 -27.78
CA VAL A 391 -0.90 20.25 -27.66
C VAL A 391 -1.66 19.44 -28.69
N LEU A 392 -2.64 18.67 -28.22
CA LEU A 392 -3.58 17.93 -29.05
C LEU A 392 -4.99 18.42 -28.76
N ASP A 393 -5.66 18.90 -29.80
CA ASP A 393 -7.08 19.22 -29.79
C ASP A 393 -7.80 18.22 -30.69
N THR A 394 -8.79 17.50 -30.16
CA THR A 394 -9.51 16.43 -30.84
C THR A 394 -10.87 16.14 -30.19
N ASP A 395 -11.78 15.58 -30.98
CA ASP A 395 -13.04 15.03 -30.51
C ASP A 395 -12.91 13.52 -30.25
N LEU A 396 -13.60 13.02 -29.23
CA LEU A 396 -13.83 11.59 -29.02
C LEU A 396 -15.08 11.20 -29.82
N THR A 397 -14.94 10.31 -30.81
CA THR A 397 -16.05 9.86 -31.68
C THR A 397 -16.59 8.49 -31.35
#